data_AF-A0A7M7MS43-F1
#
_entry.id   AF-A0A7M7MS43-F1
#
_cell.length_a   1.000
_cell.length_b   1.000
_cell.length_c   1.000
_cell.angle_alpha   90.00
_cell.angle_beta   90.00
_cell.angle_gamma   90.00
#
_symmetry.space_group_name_H-M   'P 1'
#
loop_
_entity.id
_entity.type
_entity.pdbx_description
1 polymer ?
#
loop_
_entity_poly.entity_id
_entity_poly.type
_entity_poly.pdbx_seq_one_letter_code
_entity_poly.pdbx_strand_id
1 'polypeptide(L)'
;MHFHCHRLVHSEKQKKHISVWEQLIRLQTFDRINRKNLIIDLERIICKQTRLRSICLEGLSLTPDEGVRLLLALHNSRKTIKHVYCWRAFEKMVGLTVDTVHHFKSEFYGNKRIKKSDWFRAIGCLEFLTTLSINYAYIATPTGDLLVCLAKKLRTNWHWLQLLCLEEEILQRTEDGGYVEKVVIPDRAWKAAHFWAPVLKVQYAIRIPEYDIHKKFFTKHTPIHTFALSTSIDLRFRQPWYIDCTIKTLCTWYADTLVYLCLQLWHNRQNLDIQLRRLFLYLPSLRVFEFIGEIRTLRTLCAMCCQIRSCRCNVYHVNMQLQDVIHNGFEKEKWIKSIRCMMICFKHDFDRMGVKFNIDFYCC
;
A
#
# COMPACT_ATOMS: atom_id res chain seq x y z
N MET A 1 -26.67 21.26 6.44
CA MET A 1 -25.26 21.69 6.50
C MET A 1 -24.76 21.96 5.08
N HIS A 2 -24.87 23.21 4.63
CA HIS A 2 -24.36 23.66 3.33
C HIS A 2 -22.83 23.63 3.35
N PHE A 3 -22.25 22.59 2.78
CA PHE A 3 -20.80 22.42 2.70
C PHE A 3 -20.14 23.58 1.95
N HIS A 4 -18.95 23.94 2.42
CA HIS A 4 -18.02 24.96 1.93
C HIS A 4 -17.53 24.80 0.46
N CYS A 5 -18.26 24.09 -0.41
CA CYS A 5 -17.89 23.92 -1.81
C CYS A 5 -17.95 25.25 -2.60
N HIS A 6 -18.91 26.13 -2.30
CA HIS A 6 -19.02 27.43 -2.98
C HIS A 6 -17.86 28.39 -2.72
N ARG A 7 -17.20 28.34 -1.54
CA ARG A 7 -16.03 29.20 -1.26
C ARG A 7 -14.76 28.73 -1.99
N LEU A 8 -14.72 27.49 -2.47
CA LEU A 8 -13.59 26.96 -3.25
C LEU A 8 -13.65 27.38 -4.73
N VAL A 9 -14.86 27.55 -5.27
CA VAL A 9 -15.08 27.87 -6.69
C VAL A 9 -14.72 29.33 -7.03
N HIS A 10 -14.77 30.25 -6.05
CA HIS A 10 -14.49 31.68 -6.26
C HIS A 10 -13.10 32.16 -5.78
N SER A 11 -12.26 31.28 -5.26
CA SER A 11 -10.92 31.64 -4.80
C SER A 11 -9.90 31.48 -5.94
N GLU A 12 -9.49 32.58 -6.57
CA GLU A 12 -8.34 32.61 -7.50
C GLU A 12 -6.97 32.36 -6.83
N LYS A 13 -6.97 32.16 -5.50
CA LYS A 13 -5.73 31.90 -4.76
C LYS A 13 -5.07 30.61 -5.24
N GLN A 14 -3.84 30.76 -5.71
CA GLN A 14 -2.97 29.64 -6.06
C GLN A 14 -2.75 28.73 -4.86
N LYS A 15 -3.06 27.45 -5.02
CA LYS A 15 -2.88 26.43 -4.00
C LYS A 15 -1.66 25.57 -4.31
N LYS A 16 -0.93 25.23 -3.25
CA LYS A 16 0.17 24.25 -3.32
C LYS A 16 -0.33 22.82 -3.09
N HIS A 17 -1.45 22.65 -2.41
CA HIS A 17 -2.00 21.36 -2.01
C HIS A 17 -3.52 21.34 -2.18
N ILE A 18 -4.03 20.26 -2.79
CA ILE A 18 -5.46 19.98 -2.89
C ILE A 18 -5.68 18.55 -2.38
N SER A 19 -6.63 18.38 -1.47
CA SER A 19 -7.03 17.07 -0.97
C SER A 19 -8.54 16.94 -1.08
N VAL A 20 -8.98 15.89 -1.78
CA VAL A 20 -10.37 15.52 -1.96
C VAL A 20 -10.45 14.03 -1.71
N TRP A 21 -11.10 13.62 -0.63
CA TRP A 21 -11.23 12.20 -0.28
C TRP A 21 -12.62 11.88 0.23
N GLU A 22 -12.96 10.58 0.27
CA GLU A 22 -14.31 10.07 0.57
C GLU A 22 -14.94 10.62 1.85
N GLN A 23 -14.15 10.81 2.92
CA GLN A 23 -14.63 11.37 4.19
C GLN A 23 -15.04 12.85 4.08
N LEU A 24 -14.51 13.58 3.10
CA LEU A 24 -14.88 14.98 2.82
C LEU A 24 -16.01 15.08 1.80
N ILE A 25 -15.99 14.22 0.78
CA ILE A 25 -16.97 14.22 -0.30
C ILE A 25 -17.37 12.77 -0.63
N ARG A 26 -18.61 12.42 -0.31
CA ARG A 26 -19.19 11.12 -0.66
C ARG A 26 -19.84 11.17 -2.03
N LEU A 27 -19.04 11.07 -3.10
CA LEU A 27 -19.56 11.17 -4.48
C LEU A 27 -20.69 10.19 -4.81
N GLN A 28 -20.73 9.04 -4.13
CA GLN A 28 -21.77 8.02 -4.32
C GLN A 28 -23.16 8.47 -3.85
N THR A 29 -23.25 9.49 -2.98
CA THR A 29 -24.55 9.97 -2.46
C THR A 29 -25.17 11.08 -3.32
N PHE A 30 -24.45 11.57 -4.33
CA PHE A 30 -24.97 12.59 -5.24
C PHE A 30 -25.73 11.93 -6.40
N ASP A 31 -26.80 12.57 -6.86
CA ASP A 31 -27.42 12.21 -8.13
C ASP A 31 -26.46 12.49 -9.32
N ARG A 32 -26.84 11.99 -10.50
CA ARG A 32 -26.04 12.09 -11.71
C ARG A 32 -25.71 13.53 -12.12
N ILE A 33 -26.65 14.47 -11.93
CA ILE A 33 -26.48 15.87 -12.36
C ILE A 33 -25.51 16.56 -11.39
N ASN A 34 -25.75 16.43 -10.09
CA ASN A 34 -24.93 17.04 -9.06
C ASN A 34 -23.51 16.47 -9.06
N ARG A 35 -23.34 15.16 -9.25
CA ARG A 35 -22.02 14.54 -9.43
C ARG A 35 -21.29 15.13 -10.63
N LYS A 36 -21.95 15.20 -11.79
CA LYS A 36 -21.35 15.78 -13.01
C LYS A 36 -20.90 17.22 -12.79
N ASN A 37 -21.75 18.06 -12.19
CA ASN A 37 -21.43 19.46 -11.89
C ASN A 37 -20.23 19.57 -10.95
N LEU A 38 -20.19 18.76 -9.89
CA LEU A 38 -19.07 18.74 -8.95
C LEU A 38 -17.75 18.33 -9.62
N ILE A 39 -17.76 17.31 -10.48
CA ILE A 39 -16.55 16.91 -11.24
C ILE A 39 -16.08 18.03 -12.17
N ILE A 40 -17.00 18.72 -12.86
CA ILE A 40 -16.68 19.88 -13.72
C ILE A 40 -16.04 21.01 -12.89
N ASP A 41 -16.58 21.29 -11.71
CA ASP A 41 -16.05 22.35 -10.85
C ASP A 41 -14.67 21.98 -10.27
N LEU A 42 -14.47 20.71 -9.87
CA LEU A 42 -13.18 20.22 -9.44
C LEU A 42 -12.13 20.31 -10.56
N GLU A 43 -12.47 19.89 -11.78
CA GLU A 43 -11.61 20.04 -12.95
C GLU A 43 -11.22 21.51 -13.16
N ARG A 44 -12.18 22.43 -13.14
CA ARG A 44 -11.92 23.87 -13.29
C ARG A 44 -10.98 24.40 -12.21
N ILE A 45 -11.19 23.99 -10.96
CA ILE A 45 -10.32 24.38 -9.84
C ILE A 45 -8.90 23.88 -10.06
N ILE A 46 -8.73 22.61 -10.44
CA ILE A 46 -7.42 21.98 -10.66
C ILE A 46 -6.70 22.63 -11.85
N CYS A 47 -7.40 22.82 -12.98
CA CYS A 47 -6.86 23.44 -14.18
C CYS A 47 -6.31 24.85 -13.92
N LYS A 48 -6.93 25.62 -13.02
CA LYS A 48 -6.47 26.98 -12.69
C LYS A 48 -5.19 27.01 -11.84
N GLN A 49 -4.75 25.88 -11.29
CA GLN A 49 -3.54 25.81 -10.50
C GLN A 49 -2.31 25.64 -11.40
N THR A 50 -1.33 26.53 -11.24
CA THR A 50 -0.03 26.44 -11.94
C THR A 50 1.12 26.10 -10.99
N ARG A 51 0.86 26.14 -9.68
CA ARG A 51 1.86 25.92 -8.62
C ARG A 51 1.52 24.73 -7.71
N LEU A 52 0.62 23.85 -8.15
CA LEU A 52 0.21 22.70 -7.36
C LEU A 52 1.40 21.75 -7.18
N ARG A 53 1.68 21.36 -5.94
CA ARG A 53 2.76 20.44 -5.56
C ARG A 53 2.25 19.06 -5.17
N SER A 54 1.01 18.97 -4.68
CA SER A 54 0.37 17.70 -4.40
C SER A 54 -1.13 17.71 -4.65
N ILE A 55 -1.65 16.55 -5.04
CA ILE A 55 -3.08 16.28 -5.08
C ILE A 55 -3.39 14.93 -4.43
N CYS A 56 -4.49 14.86 -3.68
CA CYS A 56 -5.04 13.63 -3.13
C CYS A 56 -6.50 13.47 -3.62
N LEU A 57 -6.79 12.32 -4.22
CA LEU A 57 -8.06 11.89 -4.80
C LEU A 57 -8.40 10.47 -4.30
N GLU A 58 -8.56 10.30 -2.99
CA GLU A 58 -8.67 8.96 -2.37
C GLU A 58 -10.11 8.56 -2.04
N GLY A 59 -10.47 7.30 -2.32
CA GLY A 59 -11.78 6.72 -1.98
C GLY A 59 -12.98 7.30 -2.73
N LEU A 60 -12.76 8.13 -3.75
CA LEU A 60 -13.82 8.89 -4.41
C LEU A 60 -14.77 8.04 -5.26
N SER A 61 -14.39 6.81 -5.63
CA SER A 61 -15.19 5.94 -6.49
C SER A 61 -15.57 6.61 -7.83
N LEU A 62 -14.59 7.24 -8.46
CA LEU A 62 -14.71 7.91 -9.76
C LEU A 62 -14.93 6.89 -10.88
N THR A 63 -15.70 7.27 -11.89
CA THR A 63 -15.67 6.51 -13.15
C THR A 63 -14.31 6.70 -13.83
N PRO A 64 -13.89 5.78 -14.72
CA PRO A 64 -12.65 5.91 -15.49
C PRO A 64 -12.48 7.30 -16.14
N ASP A 65 -13.53 7.79 -16.80
CA ASP A 65 -13.51 9.08 -17.50
C ASP A 65 -13.38 10.26 -16.54
N GLU A 66 -14.08 10.23 -15.40
CA GLU A 66 -13.98 11.28 -14.38
C GLU A 66 -12.56 11.37 -13.82
N GLY A 67 -11.96 10.23 -13.43
CA GLY A 67 -10.62 10.24 -12.85
C GLY A 67 -9.53 10.61 -13.86
N VAL A 68 -9.61 10.11 -15.10
CA VAL A 68 -8.69 10.53 -16.18
C VAL A 68 -8.81 12.03 -16.42
N ARG A 69 -10.04 12.57 -16.49
CA ARG A 69 -10.28 13.99 -16.68
C ARG A 69 -9.68 14.85 -15.57
N LEU A 70 -9.87 14.48 -14.31
CA LEU A 70 -9.28 15.18 -13.17
C LEU A 70 -7.75 15.14 -13.15
N LEU A 71 -7.15 14.04 -13.62
CA LEU A 71 -5.70 13.93 -13.71
C LEU A 71 -5.13 14.73 -14.90
N LEU A 72 -5.81 14.75 -16.04
CA LEU A 72 -5.44 15.60 -17.17
C LEU A 72 -5.50 17.09 -16.82
N ALA A 73 -6.41 17.49 -15.94
CA ALA A 73 -6.49 18.87 -15.43
C ALA A 73 -5.19 19.34 -14.74
N LEU A 74 -4.32 18.41 -14.31
CA LEU A 74 -3.03 18.73 -13.69
C LEU A 74 -1.99 19.23 -14.69
N HIS A 75 -2.29 19.24 -15.99
CA HIS A 75 -1.35 19.65 -17.04
C HIS A 75 -0.71 21.03 -16.80
N ASN A 76 -1.47 21.98 -16.25
CA ASN A 76 -0.97 23.33 -15.95
C ASN A 76 0.01 23.36 -14.75
N SER A 77 -0.03 22.35 -13.88
CA SER A 77 0.90 22.15 -12.77
C SER A 77 1.94 21.05 -13.04
N ARG A 78 2.07 20.58 -14.28
CA ARG A 78 2.95 19.44 -14.63
C ARG A 78 4.42 19.61 -14.24
N LYS A 79 4.89 20.86 -14.17
CA LYS A 79 6.26 21.23 -13.79
C LYS A 79 6.46 21.41 -12.28
N THR A 80 5.39 21.44 -11.50
CA THR A 80 5.45 21.71 -10.05
C THR A 80 4.95 20.56 -9.20
N ILE A 81 4.11 19.70 -9.78
CA ILE A 81 3.49 18.60 -9.05
C ILE A 81 4.51 17.51 -8.76
N LYS A 82 4.59 17.14 -7.48
CA LYS A 82 5.53 16.15 -6.96
C LYS A 82 4.81 14.91 -6.42
N HIS A 83 3.59 15.07 -5.91
CA HIS A 83 2.86 13.99 -5.25
C HIS A 83 1.45 13.85 -5.79
N VAL A 84 1.08 12.63 -6.20
CA VAL A 84 -0.28 12.28 -6.62
C VAL A 84 -0.72 11.07 -5.82
N TYR A 85 -1.82 11.22 -5.08
CA TYR A 85 -2.41 10.15 -4.27
C TYR A 85 -3.80 9.79 -4.78
N CYS A 86 -3.98 8.52 -5.16
CA CYS A 86 -5.16 8.01 -5.86
C CYS A 86 -5.54 6.59 -5.40
N TRP A 87 -5.28 6.24 -4.15
CA TRP A 87 -5.79 4.99 -3.58
C TRP A 87 -7.32 4.97 -3.58
N ARG A 88 -7.90 3.90 -4.15
CA ARG A 88 -9.35 3.72 -4.33
C ARG A 88 -10.00 4.92 -5.02
N ALA A 89 -9.26 5.62 -5.88
CA ALA A 89 -9.78 6.78 -6.61
C ALA A 89 -10.96 6.40 -7.51
N PHE A 90 -10.90 5.23 -8.15
CA PHE A 90 -11.91 4.75 -9.08
C PHE A 90 -12.88 3.76 -8.44
N GLU A 91 -14.01 3.52 -9.13
CA GLU A 91 -14.95 2.46 -8.79
C GLU A 91 -14.26 1.08 -8.64
N LYS A 92 -14.88 0.21 -7.84
CA LYS A 92 -14.39 -1.16 -7.65
C LYS A 92 -14.30 -1.91 -8.99
N MET A 93 -13.32 -2.80 -9.08
CA MET A 93 -13.03 -3.62 -10.27
C MET A 93 -12.52 -2.84 -11.48
N VAL A 94 -12.28 -1.53 -11.37
CA VAL A 94 -11.65 -0.76 -12.45
C VAL A 94 -10.19 -1.20 -12.61
N GLY A 95 -9.82 -1.54 -13.84
CA GLY A 95 -8.46 -1.84 -14.25
C GLY A 95 -8.16 -1.24 -15.62
N LEU A 96 -6.92 -1.39 -16.07
CA LEU A 96 -6.51 -0.97 -17.41
C LEU A 96 -7.01 -1.96 -18.47
N THR A 97 -7.45 -1.44 -19.62
CA THR A 97 -7.70 -2.29 -20.79
C THR A 97 -6.40 -2.85 -21.34
N VAL A 98 -6.36 -4.17 -21.51
CA VAL A 98 -5.34 -4.85 -22.33
C VAL A 98 -6.00 -5.19 -23.65
N ASP A 99 -5.39 -4.79 -24.77
CA ASP A 99 -5.92 -4.96 -26.14
C ASP A 99 -5.92 -6.43 -26.63
N THR A 100 -5.77 -7.41 -25.74
CA THR A 100 -5.86 -8.82 -26.09
C THR A 100 -7.30 -9.31 -25.96
N VAL A 101 -7.98 -9.28 -27.10
CA VAL A 101 -9.04 -10.18 -27.58
C VAL A 101 -9.44 -11.25 -26.55
N HIS A 102 -10.56 -11.05 -25.87
CA HIS A 102 -11.63 -12.02 -25.60
C HIS A 102 -12.83 -11.23 -25.07
N HIS A 103 -13.78 -10.97 -25.97
CA HIS A 103 -15.02 -10.26 -25.68
C HIS A 103 -15.97 -11.15 -24.87
N PHE A 104 -15.86 -11.12 -23.54
CA PHE A 104 -17.04 -11.43 -22.73
C PHE A 104 -17.89 -10.16 -22.64
N LYS A 105 -18.90 -10.10 -23.52
CA LYS A 105 -19.98 -9.11 -23.47
C LYS A 105 -20.84 -9.37 -22.25
N SER A 106 -20.45 -8.82 -21.11
CA SER A 106 -21.40 -8.48 -20.06
C SER A 106 -21.66 -6.98 -20.16
N GLU A 107 -22.87 -6.61 -20.59
CA GLU A 107 -23.31 -5.21 -20.75
C GLU A 107 -23.19 -4.39 -19.44
N PHE A 108 -23.06 -5.05 -18.29
CA PHE A 108 -22.87 -4.41 -16.98
C PHE A 108 -21.42 -3.99 -16.66
N TYR A 109 -20.41 -4.46 -17.41
CA TYR A 109 -18.99 -4.20 -17.12
C TYR A 109 -18.27 -3.32 -18.16
N GLY A 110 -18.93 -2.92 -19.25
CA GLY A 110 -18.33 -2.13 -20.33
C GLY A 110 -17.73 -0.79 -19.88
N ASN A 111 -18.28 -0.18 -18.83
CA ASN A 111 -17.92 1.17 -18.35
C ASN A 111 -16.83 1.21 -17.27
N LYS A 112 -16.22 0.08 -16.89
CA LYS A 112 -15.25 -0.01 -15.77
C LYS A 112 -13.81 -0.21 -16.22
N ARG A 113 -13.43 0.40 -17.33
CA ARG A 113 -12.15 0.17 -17.98
C ARG A 113 -11.46 1.50 -18.29
N ILE A 114 -10.27 1.70 -17.76
CA ILE A 114 -9.45 2.86 -18.10
C ILE A 114 -8.64 2.50 -19.34
N LYS A 115 -8.76 3.29 -20.41
CA LYS A 115 -7.89 3.15 -21.58
C LYS A 115 -6.44 3.44 -21.15
N LYS A 116 -5.56 2.47 -21.39
CA LYS A 116 -4.15 2.56 -21.02
C LYS A 116 -3.45 3.81 -21.57
N SER A 117 -3.75 4.18 -22.83
CA SER A 117 -3.22 5.39 -23.47
C SER A 117 -3.63 6.67 -22.74
N ASP A 118 -4.89 6.77 -22.33
CA ASP A 118 -5.41 7.92 -21.61
C ASP A 118 -4.82 8.05 -20.21
N TRP A 119 -4.71 6.93 -19.49
CA TRP A 119 -4.05 6.89 -18.19
C TRP A 119 -2.59 7.29 -18.27
N PHE A 120 -1.84 6.72 -19.22
CA PHE A 120 -0.44 7.06 -19.43
C PHE A 120 -0.28 8.53 -19.84
N ARG A 121 -1.18 9.07 -20.67
CA ARG A 121 -1.18 10.48 -21.02
C ARG A 121 -1.39 11.36 -19.78
N ALA A 122 -2.32 10.99 -18.90
CA ALA A 122 -2.65 11.74 -17.69
C ALA A 122 -1.49 11.75 -16.68
N ILE A 123 -0.97 10.59 -16.30
CA ILE A 123 0.12 10.51 -15.31
C ILE A 123 1.48 10.83 -15.93
N GLY A 124 1.72 10.38 -17.16
CA GLY A 124 3.00 10.55 -17.85
C GLY A 124 3.27 11.99 -18.31
N CYS A 125 2.32 12.92 -18.20
CA CYS A 125 2.61 14.34 -18.45
C CYS A 125 3.24 15.07 -17.24
N LEU A 126 3.28 14.44 -16.06
CA LEU A 126 3.72 15.05 -14.81
C LEU A 126 5.25 14.87 -14.62
N GLU A 127 6.03 15.70 -15.30
CA GLU A 127 7.51 15.57 -15.44
C GLU A 127 8.30 15.58 -14.12
N PHE A 128 7.78 16.23 -13.07
CA PHE A 128 8.45 16.38 -11.77
C PHE A 128 7.86 15.50 -10.68
N LEU A 129 7.05 14.51 -11.06
CA LEU A 129 6.42 13.59 -10.12
C LEU A 129 7.50 12.77 -9.39
N THR A 130 7.51 12.89 -8.06
CA THR A 130 8.40 12.13 -7.17
C THR A 130 7.70 10.97 -6.51
N THR A 131 6.39 11.11 -6.25
CA THR A 131 5.58 10.13 -5.53
C THR A 131 4.27 9.89 -6.25
N LEU A 132 4.00 8.63 -6.60
CA LEU A 132 2.74 8.17 -7.15
C LEU A 132 2.14 7.10 -6.23
N SER A 133 0.94 7.35 -5.72
CA SER A 133 0.19 6.41 -4.89
C SER A 133 -1.09 6.00 -5.60
N ILE A 134 -1.20 4.72 -5.94
CA ILE A 134 -2.26 4.17 -6.80
C ILE A 134 -2.60 2.74 -6.39
N ASN A 135 -3.72 2.22 -6.86
CA ASN A 135 -3.98 0.79 -6.79
C ASN A 135 -3.06 0.04 -7.75
N TYR A 136 -2.70 -1.19 -7.40
CA TYR A 136 -1.85 -2.05 -8.23
C TYR A 136 -2.41 -2.22 -9.66
N ALA A 137 -3.72 -2.42 -9.77
CA ALA A 137 -4.42 -2.56 -11.04
C ALA A 137 -4.23 -1.37 -12.02
N TYR A 138 -3.87 -0.18 -11.52
CA TYR A 138 -3.72 1.03 -12.36
C TYR A 138 -2.33 1.14 -13.00
N ILE A 139 -1.41 0.22 -12.70
CA ILE A 139 -0.09 0.17 -13.33
C ILE A 139 0.26 -1.21 -13.88
N ALA A 140 -0.46 -2.24 -13.43
CA ALA A 140 -0.27 -3.61 -13.90
C ALA A 140 -0.70 -3.78 -15.37
N THR A 141 0.26 -4.06 -16.24
CA THR A 141 0.04 -4.53 -17.61
C THR A 141 0.79 -5.86 -17.81
N PRO A 142 0.35 -6.78 -18.71
CA PRO A 142 0.98 -8.10 -18.83
C PRO A 142 2.44 -8.05 -19.26
N THR A 143 2.81 -6.99 -19.99
CA THR A 143 4.19 -6.72 -20.40
C THR A 143 4.94 -5.84 -19.39
N GLY A 144 4.23 -5.21 -18.46
CA GLY A 144 4.74 -4.20 -17.53
C GLY A 144 5.21 -2.92 -18.22
N ASP A 145 4.81 -2.70 -19.47
CA ASP A 145 5.29 -1.59 -20.29
C ASP A 145 4.87 -0.22 -19.76
N LEU A 146 3.71 -0.11 -19.09
CA LEU A 146 3.29 1.14 -18.46
C LEU A 146 4.28 1.57 -17.36
N LEU A 147 4.68 0.64 -16.49
CA LEU A 147 5.70 0.86 -15.46
C LEU A 147 7.01 1.32 -16.10
N VAL A 148 7.46 0.61 -17.14
CA VAL A 148 8.72 0.92 -17.84
C VAL A 148 8.67 2.30 -18.52
N CYS A 149 7.56 2.64 -19.17
CA CYS A 149 7.38 3.93 -19.82
C CYS A 149 7.35 5.09 -18.81
N LEU A 150 6.70 4.91 -17.65
CA LEU A 150 6.75 5.89 -16.57
C LEU A 150 8.16 6.04 -16.01
N ALA A 151 8.87 4.93 -15.79
CA ALA A 151 10.26 4.96 -15.33
C ALA A 151 11.18 5.69 -16.32
N LYS A 152 11.03 5.45 -17.63
CA LYS A 152 11.76 6.17 -18.69
C LYS A 152 11.53 7.67 -18.68
N LYS A 153 10.29 8.09 -18.42
CA LYS A 153 9.91 9.51 -18.38
C LYS A 153 10.42 10.22 -17.13
N LEU A 154 10.18 9.62 -15.96
CA LEU A 154 10.46 10.27 -14.68
C LEU A 154 11.92 10.09 -14.23
N ARG A 155 12.56 8.99 -14.65
CA ARG A 155 13.96 8.66 -14.36
C ARG A 155 14.28 8.78 -12.86
N THR A 156 15.37 9.45 -12.52
CA THR A 156 15.84 9.71 -11.15
C THR A 156 14.91 10.63 -10.35
N ASN A 157 13.94 11.31 -10.98
CA ASN A 157 12.96 12.09 -10.23
C ASN A 157 11.94 11.20 -9.52
N TRP A 158 11.72 9.95 -9.97
CA TRP A 158 10.73 9.07 -9.37
C TRP A 158 11.30 8.34 -8.16
N HIS A 159 10.87 8.76 -6.97
CA HIS A 159 11.38 8.22 -5.70
C HIS A 159 10.44 7.17 -5.11
N TRP A 160 9.12 7.35 -5.26
CA TRP A 160 8.13 6.52 -4.58
C TRP A 160 7.02 6.06 -5.50
N LEU A 161 6.79 4.75 -5.49
CA LEU A 161 5.58 4.12 -5.99
C LEU A 161 4.88 3.39 -4.84
N GLN A 162 3.71 3.88 -4.45
CA GLN A 162 2.93 3.35 -3.34
C GLN A 162 1.72 2.59 -3.90
N LEU A 163 1.70 1.28 -3.70
CA LEU A 163 0.75 0.35 -4.31
C LEU A 163 -0.21 -0.17 -3.25
N LEU A 164 -1.49 0.13 -3.43
CA LEU A 164 -2.57 -0.55 -2.72
C LEU A 164 -2.94 -1.82 -3.48
N CYS A 165 -2.91 -2.94 -2.79
CA CYS A 165 -3.13 -4.28 -3.34
C CYS A 165 -4.40 -4.89 -2.77
N LEU A 166 -5.39 -5.12 -3.64
CA LEU A 166 -6.69 -5.71 -3.30
C LEU A 166 -6.89 -7.04 -4.01
N GLU A 167 -7.56 -8.00 -3.37
CA GLU A 167 -7.75 -9.35 -3.92
C GLU A 167 -8.51 -9.34 -5.24
N GLU A 168 -9.55 -8.51 -5.29
CA GLU A 168 -10.39 -8.35 -6.46
C GLU A 168 -9.64 -7.81 -7.70
N GLU A 169 -8.43 -7.27 -7.52
CA GLU A 169 -7.60 -6.74 -8.59
C GLU A 169 -6.72 -7.78 -9.27
N ILE A 170 -6.47 -8.91 -8.60
CA ILE A 170 -5.63 -10.01 -9.12
C ILE A 170 -6.41 -11.31 -9.35
N LEU A 171 -7.58 -11.46 -8.75
CA LEU A 171 -8.44 -12.62 -8.93
C LEU A 171 -9.82 -12.19 -9.47
N GLN A 172 -10.27 -12.85 -10.53
CA GLN A 172 -11.65 -12.76 -11.01
C GLN A 172 -12.34 -14.10 -10.75
N ARG A 173 -13.47 -14.09 -10.03
CA ARG A 173 -14.32 -15.28 -9.92
C ARG A 173 -15.01 -15.55 -11.25
N THR A 174 -14.94 -16.79 -11.72
CA THR A 174 -15.73 -17.27 -12.85
C THR A 174 -17.13 -17.67 -12.40
N GLU A 175 -18.05 -17.77 -13.35
CA GLU A 175 -19.44 -18.20 -13.10
C GLU A 175 -19.50 -19.61 -12.50
N ASP A 176 -18.54 -20.47 -12.86
CA ASP A 176 -18.40 -21.84 -12.34
C ASP A 176 -17.75 -21.92 -10.94
N GLY A 177 -17.52 -20.78 -10.27
CA GLY A 177 -16.89 -20.72 -8.95
C GLY A 177 -15.37 -20.88 -8.94
N GLY A 178 -14.73 -20.98 -10.11
CA GLY A 178 -13.29 -20.95 -10.29
C GLY A 178 -12.70 -19.54 -10.17
N TYR A 179 -11.36 -19.43 -10.20
CA TYR A 179 -10.65 -18.15 -10.21
C TYR A 179 -9.76 -18.05 -11.44
N VAL A 180 -9.91 -16.95 -12.19
CA VAL A 180 -8.99 -16.57 -13.27
C VAL A 180 -8.07 -15.49 -12.76
N GLU A 181 -6.77 -15.68 -12.98
CA GLU A 181 -5.76 -14.69 -12.64
C GLU A 181 -5.87 -13.47 -13.56
N LYS A 182 -5.88 -12.29 -12.96
CA LYS A 182 -5.76 -11.03 -13.67
C LYS A 182 -4.29 -10.71 -13.95
N VAL A 183 -4.09 -9.54 -14.53
CA VAL A 183 -2.81 -9.00 -14.97
C VAL A 183 -1.84 -8.77 -13.81
N VAL A 184 -0.63 -9.33 -13.94
CA VAL A 184 0.51 -9.10 -13.05
C VAL A 184 1.67 -8.44 -13.80
N ILE A 185 2.50 -7.67 -13.09
CA ILE A 185 3.72 -7.07 -13.64
C ILE A 185 4.84 -8.12 -13.65
N PRO A 186 5.40 -8.47 -14.82
CA PRO A 186 6.45 -9.47 -14.89
C PRO A 186 7.79 -8.93 -14.35
N ASP A 187 8.62 -9.81 -13.79
CA ASP A 187 9.93 -9.47 -13.19
C ASP A 187 10.86 -8.70 -14.16
N ARG A 188 10.83 -9.03 -15.45
CA ARG A 188 11.56 -8.30 -16.51
C ARG A 188 11.23 -6.81 -16.57
N ALA A 189 9.98 -6.44 -16.29
CA ALA A 189 9.55 -5.04 -16.30
C ALA A 189 10.09 -4.30 -15.07
N TRP A 190 10.17 -4.96 -13.91
CA TRP A 190 10.82 -4.39 -12.73
C TRP A 190 12.31 -4.16 -12.94
N LYS A 191 13.02 -5.11 -13.56
CA LYS A 191 14.43 -4.92 -13.96
C LYS A 191 14.60 -3.72 -14.89
N ALA A 192 13.76 -3.61 -15.92
CA ALA A 192 13.80 -2.48 -16.84
C ALA A 192 13.46 -1.16 -16.15
N ALA A 193 12.46 -1.15 -15.26
CA ALA A 193 12.09 0.04 -14.49
C ALA A 193 13.23 0.51 -13.58
N HIS A 194 13.91 -0.43 -12.91
CA HIS A 194 15.07 -0.13 -12.07
C HIS A 194 16.23 0.48 -12.87
N PHE A 195 16.47 0.01 -14.10
CA PHE A 195 17.47 0.61 -14.99
C PHE A 195 17.18 2.10 -15.27
N TRP A 196 15.92 2.45 -15.53
CA TRP A 196 15.55 3.83 -15.86
C TRP A 196 15.37 4.73 -14.63
N ALA A 197 14.88 4.18 -13.53
CA ALA A 197 14.61 4.88 -12.27
C ALA A 197 15.28 4.13 -11.09
N PRO A 198 16.62 4.22 -10.95
CA PRO A 198 17.38 3.41 -9.99
C PRO A 198 17.09 3.76 -8.52
N VAL A 199 16.61 4.98 -8.27
CA VAL A 199 16.26 5.45 -6.91
C VAL A 199 14.82 5.13 -6.51
N LEU A 200 14.05 4.47 -7.39
CA LEU A 200 12.65 4.16 -7.15
C LEU A 200 12.51 3.16 -6.00
N LYS A 201 11.70 3.54 -5.02
CA LYS A 201 11.30 2.71 -3.89
C LYS A 201 9.83 2.32 -4.03
N VAL A 202 9.53 1.07 -3.73
CA VAL A 202 8.16 0.56 -3.76
C VAL A 202 7.64 0.34 -2.34
N GLN A 203 6.46 0.87 -2.08
CA GLN A 203 5.67 0.57 -0.89
C GLN A 203 4.48 -0.28 -1.29
N TYR A 204 4.32 -1.44 -0.65
CA TYR A 204 3.14 -2.27 -0.77
C TYR A 204 2.25 -2.15 0.47
N ALA A 205 0.97 -1.89 0.25
CA ALA A 205 -0.09 -2.00 1.23
C ALA A 205 -1.04 -3.14 0.80
N ILE A 206 -0.91 -4.29 1.45
CA ILE A 206 -1.56 -5.55 1.08
C ILE A 206 -2.62 -5.86 2.13
N ARG A 207 -3.85 -6.12 1.68
CA ARG A 207 -4.99 -6.48 2.55
C ARG A 207 -5.42 -7.94 2.43
N ILE A 208 -4.50 -8.80 1.97
CA ILE A 208 -4.76 -10.20 1.64
C ILE A 208 -3.78 -11.07 2.43
N PRO A 209 -4.26 -11.77 3.47
CA PRO A 209 -3.39 -12.58 4.31
C PRO A 209 -2.72 -13.75 3.57
N GLU A 210 -3.41 -14.37 2.60
CA GLU A 210 -2.97 -15.61 1.98
C GLU A 210 -1.71 -15.42 1.12
N TYR A 211 -0.62 -16.09 1.50
CA TYR A 211 0.66 -16.06 0.80
C TYR A 211 0.54 -16.32 -0.70
N ASP A 212 -0.17 -17.38 -1.09
CA ASP A 212 -0.28 -17.76 -2.50
C ASP A 212 -0.98 -16.71 -3.37
N ILE A 213 -1.77 -15.83 -2.75
CA ILE A 213 -2.44 -14.74 -3.43
C ILE A 213 -1.54 -13.50 -3.43
N HIS A 214 -1.11 -13.01 -2.26
CA HIS A 214 -0.39 -11.73 -2.22
C HIS A 214 1.02 -11.80 -2.81
N LYS A 215 1.67 -12.97 -2.84
CA LYS A 215 2.98 -13.12 -3.49
C LYS A 215 2.95 -12.76 -4.98
N LYS A 216 1.77 -12.79 -5.61
CA LYS A 216 1.58 -12.46 -7.04
C LYS A 216 1.80 -10.97 -7.33
N PHE A 217 1.74 -10.09 -6.34
CA PHE A 217 1.90 -8.65 -6.56
C PHE A 217 3.34 -8.21 -6.82
N PHE A 218 4.31 -9.00 -6.38
CA PHE A 218 5.72 -8.61 -6.38
C PHE A 218 6.62 -9.74 -6.87
N THR A 219 7.79 -9.37 -7.34
CA THR A 219 8.78 -10.27 -7.92
C THR A 219 10.14 -9.97 -7.31
N LYS A 220 11.09 -10.90 -7.43
CA LYS A 220 12.43 -10.77 -6.83
C LYS A 220 13.11 -9.42 -7.09
N HIS A 221 12.95 -8.81 -8.27
CA HIS A 221 13.61 -7.54 -8.62
C HIS A 221 12.77 -6.29 -8.34
N THR A 222 11.61 -6.43 -7.69
CA THR A 222 10.84 -5.28 -7.23
C THR A 222 11.62 -4.60 -6.09
N PRO A 223 11.91 -3.29 -6.15
CA PRO A 223 12.68 -2.60 -5.11
C PRO A 223 11.78 -2.27 -3.90
N ILE A 224 11.34 -3.30 -3.17
CA ILE A 224 10.47 -3.15 -2.02
C ILE A 224 11.25 -2.49 -0.89
N HIS A 225 10.78 -1.31 -0.50
CA HIS A 225 11.26 -0.56 0.66
C HIS A 225 10.32 -0.74 1.86
N THR A 226 9.01 -0.71 1.61
CA THR A 226 7.99 -0.77 2.64
C THR A 226 7.01 -1.89 2.31
N PHE A 227 6.80 -2.79 3.27
CA PHE A 227 5.83 -3.88 3.16
C PHE A 227 4.87 -3.79 4.35
N ALA A 228 3.60 -3.49 4.06
CA ALA A 228 2.53 -3.50 5.04
C ALA A 228 1.50 -4.56 4.65
N LEU A 229 1.38 -5.60 5.48
CA LEU A 229 0.37 -6.64 5.35
C LEU A 229 -0.64 -6.49 6.47
N SER A 230 -1.90 -6.35 6.12
CA SER A 230 -3.01 -6.29 7.07
C SER A 230 -4.04 -7.34 6.71
N THR A 231 -4.38 -8.20 7.66
CA THR A 231 -5.30 -9.31 7.43
C THR A 231 -6.78 -8.90 7.50
N SER A 232 -7.05 -7.63 7.87
CA SER A 232 -8.39 -7.17 8.27
C SER A 232 -8.97 -8.07 9.39
N ILE A 233 -10.18 -7.76 9.87
CA ILE A 233 -10.91 -8.69 10.72
C ILE A 233 -11.46 -9.80 9.82
N ASP A 234 -10.75 -10.92 9.71
CA ASP A 234 -11.26 -12.12 9.04
C ASP A 234 -12.13 -12.94 10.01
N LEU A 235 -13.43 -12.63 10.03
CA LEU A 235 -14.43 -13.38 10.80
C LEU A 235 -14.65 -14.80 10.26
N ARG A 236 -14.14 -15.12 9.07
CA ARG A 236 -14.30 -16.45 8.44
C ARG A 236 -13.15 -17.39 8.77
N PHE A 237 -12.12 -16.91 9.49
CA PHE A 237 -10.97 -17.71 9.94
C PHE A 237 -10.36 -18.56 8.80
N ARG A 238 -10.19 -17.98 7.61
CA ARG A 238 -9.71 -18.69 6.41
C ARG A 238 -8.22 -18.98 6.51
N GLN A 239 -7.84 -19.94 7.35
CA GLN A 239 -6.46 -20.34 7.60
C GLN A 239 -6.18 -21.72 6.99
N PRO A 240 -4.91 -22.06 6.68
CA PRO A 240 -3.68 -21.32 6.95
C PRO A 240 -3.37 -20.21 5.93
N TRP A 241 -2.75 -19.12 6.42
CA TRP A 241 -2.30 -17.99 5.59
C TRP A 241 -0.88 -18.13 5.05
N TYR A 242 -0.11 -19.09 5.59
CA TYR A 242 1.31 -19.33 5.29
C TYR A 242 2.20 -18.08 5.44
N ILE A 243 2.02 -17.33 6.54
CA ILE A 243 2.80 -16.12 6.84
C ILE A 243 4.28 -16.42 7.03
N ASP A 244 4.64 -17.64 7.45
CA ASP A 244 6.04 -18.06 7.49
C ASP A 244 6.69 -18.03 6.09
N CYS A 245 5.95 -18.39 5.05
CA CYS A 245 6.38 -18.29 3.66
C CYS A 245 6.53 -16.83 3.21
N THR A 246 5.63 -15.95 3.64
CA THR A 246 5.76 -14.49 3.44
C THR A 246 7.06 -13.98 4.05
N ILE A 247 7.31 -14.27 5.33
CA ILE A 247 8.54 -13.82 6.02
C ILE A 247 9.79 -14.38 5.34
N LYS A 248 9.80 -15.68 5.00
CA LYS A 248 10.92 -16.30 4.27
C LYS A 248 11.19 -15.60 2.94
N THR A 249 10.13 -15.30 2.18
CA THR A 249 10.25 -14.60 0.89
C THR A 249 10.84 -13.20 1.07
N LEU A 250 10.34 -12.44 2.06
CA LEU A 250 10.85 -11.10 2.36
C LEU A 250 12.33 -11.13 2.73
N CYS A 251 12.72 -12.06 3.60
CA CYS A 251 14.11 -12.26 4.01
C CYS A 251 15.01 -12.69 2.84
N THR A 252 14.49 -13.47 1.90
CA THR A 252 15.31 -14.02 0.80
C THR A 252 15.48 -13.03 -0.34
N TRP A 253 14.44 -12.26 -0.67
CA TRP A 253 14.44 -11.38 -1.85
C TRP A 253 14.76 -9.93 -1.52
N TYR A 254 14.45 -9.46 -0.31
CA TYR A 254 14.47 -8.04 0.03
C TYR A 254 15.26 -7.71 1.30
N ALA A 255 16.21 -8.58 1.69
CA ALA A 255 17.07 -8.37 2.85
C ALA A 255 17.74 -6.98 2.86
N ASP A 256 18.21 -6.53 1.69
CA ASP A 256 18.99 -5.31 1.56
C ASP A 256 18.14 -4.07 1.27
N THR A 257 16.88 -4.24 0.84
CA THR A 257 16.02 -3.12 0.42
C THR A 257 14.89 -2.83 1.41
N LEU A 258 14.43 -3.83 2.17
CA LEU A 258 13.28 -3.70 3.06
C LEU A 258 13.66 -2.92 4.33
N VAL A 259 13.13 -1.70 4.45
CA VAL A 259 13.42 -0.77 5.54
C VAL A 259 12.27 -0.70 6.54
N TYR A 260 11.03 -0.90 6.08
CA TYR A 260 9.83 -0.85 6.90
C TYR A 260 8.99 -2.10 6.69
N LEU A 261 8.70 -2.80 7.79
CA LEU A 261 7.85 -3.98 7.80
C LEU A 261 6.72 -3.81 8.81
N CYS A 262 5.48 -3.87 8.33
CA CYS A 262 4.28 -3.87 9.17
C CYS A 262 3.46 -5.13 8.90
N LEU A 263 3.23 -5.91 9.95
CA LEU A 263 2.47 -7.16 9.92
C LEU A 263 1.30 -7.05 10.91
N GLN A 264 0.12 -6.71 10.41
CA GLN A 264 -1.11 -6.66 11.19
C GLN A 264 -1.90 -7.95 11.01
N LEU A 265 -1.59 -8.94 11.84
CA LEU A 265 -2.06 -10.33 11.76
C LEU A 265 -3.18 -10.59 12.77
N TRP A 266 -4.33 -9.95 12.58
CA TRP A 266 -5.52 -10.14 13.41
C TRP A 266 -5.98 -11.59 13.40
N HIS A 267 -6.16 -12.20 14.58
CA HIS A 267 -6.64 -13.58 14.76
C HIS A 267 -5.81 -14.68 14.06
N ASN A 268 -4.56 -14.38 13.64
CA ASN A 268 -3.65 -15.37 13.10
C ASN A 268 -3.28 -16.40 14.18
N ARG A 269 -3.49 -17.70 13.88
CA ARG A 269 -3.14 -18.80 14.81
C ARG A 269 -1.84 -19.52 14.46
N GLN A 270 -1.12 -19.06 13.43
CA GLN A 270 0.17 -19.65 13.06
C GLN A 270 1.24 -19.32 14.10
N ASN A 271 2.04 -20.32 14.49
CA ASN A 271 3.20 -20.08 15.35
C ASN A 271 4.34 -19.46 14.55
N LEU A 272 4.58 -18.16 14.76
CA LEU A 272 5.62 -17.39 14.07
C LEU A 272 6.87 -17.17 14.93
N ASP A 273 6.95 -17.75 16.13
CA ASP A 273 8.04 -17.48 17.08
C ASP A 273 9.43 -17.74 16.48
N ILE A 274 9.60 -18.82 15.72
CA ILE A 274 10.90 -19.18 15.11
C ILE A 274 11.32 -18.13 14.07
N GLN A 275 10.36 -17.67 13.27
CA GLN A 275 10.56 -16.70 12.18
C GLN A 275 10.84 -15.32 12.77
N LEU A 276 10.02 -14.86 13.71
CA LEU A 276 10.18 -13.57 14.40
C LEU A 276 11.50 -13.51 15.19
N ARG A 277 11.90 -14.61 15.84
CA ARG A 277 13.15 -14.69 16.58
C ARG A 277 14.39 -14.42 15.73
N ARG A 278 14.35 -14.62 14.41
CA ARG A 278 15.50 -14.40 13.50
C ARG A 278 15.31 -13.23 12.54
N LEU A 279 14.14 -12.59 12.57
CA LEU A 279 13.72 -11.61 11.57
C LEU A 279 14.72 -10.47 11.39
N PHE A 280 15.18 -9.86 12.48
CA PHE A 280 16.08 -8.70 12.41
C PHE A 280 17.50 -9.05 11.94
N LEU A 281 17.92 -10.32 12.08
CA LEU A 281 19.19 -10.80 11.54
C LEU A 281 19.11 -11.04 10.04
N TYR A 282 17.95 -11.48 9.55
CA TYR A 282 17.74 -11.76 8.13
C TYR A 282 17.33 -10.52 7.31
N LEU A 283 16.98 -9.41 7.97
CA LEU A 283 16.64 -8.14 7.35
C LEU A 283 17.59 -7.03 7.85
N PRO A 284 18.85 -7.00 7.39
CA PRO A 284 19.85 -6.06 7.88
C PRO A 284 19.47 -4.59 7.61
N SER A 285 18.74 -4.31 6.53
CA SER A 285 18.28 -2.95 6.20
C SER A 285 17.04 -2.50 6.98
N LEU A 286 16.41 -3.39 7.77
CA LEU A 286 15.19 -3.08 8.50
C LEU A 286 15.46 -2.05 9.59
N ARG A 287 14.64 -1.00 9.60
CA ARG A 287 14.72 0.11 10.56
C ARG A 287 13.48 0.23 11.42
N VAL A 288 12.32 -0.07 10.81
CA VAL A 288 11.01 0.07 11.42
C VAL A 288 10.27 -1.26 11.35
N PHE A 289 9.85 -1.78 12.50
CA PHE A 289 9.06 -2.98 12.63
C PHE A 289 7.78 -2.73 13.40
N GLU A 290 6.65 -2.99 12.77
CA GLU A 290 5.33 -2.92 13.40
C GLU A 290 4.65 -4.28 13.32
N PHE A 291 4.05 -4.70 14.43
CA PHE A 291 3.45 -6.02 14.51
C PHE A 291 2.16 -6.00 15.34
N ILE A 292 1.12 -6.62 14.81
CA ILE A 292 -0.08 -6.97 15.58
C ILE A 292 -0.28 -8.48 15.42
N GLY A 293 -0.39 -9.22 16.51
CA GLY A 293 -0.37 -10.68 16.41
C GLY A 293 -0.13 -11.40 17.72
N GLU A 294 -0.07 -12.72 17.65
CA GLU A 294 0.29 -13.58 18.76
C GLU A 294 1.81 -13.85 18.76
N ILE A 295 2.47 -13.72 19.90
CA ILE A 295 3.83 -14.22 20.16
C ILE A 295 3.74 -15.14 21.38
N ARG A 296 4.15 -16.40 21.22
CA ARG A 296 3.83 -17.45 22.20
C ARG A 296 4.83 -17.55 23.34
N THR A 297 6.06 -17.10 23.13
CA THR A 297 7.13 -17.26 24.12
C THR A 297 7.88 -15.98 24.39
N LEU A 298 8.18 -15.74 25.67
CA LEU A 298 9.00 -14.61 26.12
C LEU A 298 10.40 -14.69 25.51
N ARG A 299 10.89 -15.93 25.26
CA ARG A 299 12.18 -16.20 24.62
C ARG A 299 12.30 -15.54 23.25
N THR A 300 11.22 -15.48 22.47
CA THR A 300 11.19 -14.81 21.17
C THR A 300 11.42 -13.31 21.34
N LEU A 301 10.64 -12.66 22.21
CA LEU A 301 10.77 -11.23 22.49
C LEU A 301 12.15 -10.87 23.07
N CYS A 302 12.64 -11.64 24.04
CA CYS A 302 13.98 -11.46 24.60
C CYS A 302 15.07 -11.60 23.53
N ALA A 303 14.95 -12.55 22.60
CA ALA A 303 15.91 -12.72 21.53
C ALA A 303 15.92 -11.53 20.56
N MET A 304 14.75 -10.99 20.22
CA MET A 304 14.64 -9.77 19.41
C MET A 304 15.28 -8.57 20.13
N CYS A 305 15.00 -8.40 21.42
CA CYS A 305 15.61 -7.32 22.22
C CYS A 305 17.14 -7.46 22.30
N CYS A 306 17.65 -8.67 22.50
CA CYS A 306 19.08 -8.95 22.51
C CYS A 306 19.75 -8.64 21.16
N GLN A 307 19.07 -8.87 20.03
CA GLN A 307 19.60 -8.53 18.70
C GLN A 307 19.75 -7.02 18.52
N ILE A 308 18.76 -6.26 18.95
CA ILE A 308 18.82 -4.79 18.96
C ILE A 308 19.97 -4.34 19.85
N ARG A 309 19.99 -4.78 21.12
CA ARG A 309 21.01 -4.38 22.11
C ARG A 309 22.44 -4.70 21.67
N SER A 310 22.64 -5.80 20.96
CA SER A 310 23.98 -6.20 20.46
C SER A 310 24.39 -5.51 19.17
N CYS A 311 23.63 -4.51 18.69
CA CYS A 311 23.87 -3.79 17.44
C CYS A 311 24.00 -4.73 16.22
N ARG A 312 23.32 -5.88 16.26
CA ARG A 312 23.33 -6.87 15.15
C ARG A 312 22.27 -6.57 14.09
N CYS A 313 21.48 -5.52 14.28
CA CYS A 313 20.49 -5.02 13.32
C CYS A 313 20.37 -3.50 13.40
N ASN A 314 19.73 -2.90 12.38
CA ASN A 314 19.55 -1.44 12.27
C ASN A 314 18.18 -0.95 12.76
N VAL A 315 17.44 -1.80 13.48
CA VAL A 315 16.09 -1.51 13.94
C VAL A 315 16.14 -0.50 15.08
N TYR A 316 15.54 0.68 14.88
CA TYR A 316 15.43 1.72 15.90
C TYR A 316 13.98 2.03 16.29
N HIS A 317 12.99 1.48 15.57
CA HIS A 317 11.58 1.62 15.92
C HIS A 317 10.90 0.26 15.90
N VAL A 318 10.39 -0.15 17.06
CA VAL A 318 9.58 -1.36 17.24
C VAL A 318 8.28 -0.96 17.94
N ASN A 319 7.16 -1.28 17.30
CA ASN A 319 5.84 -1.12 17.88
C ASN A 319 5.06 -2.43 17.74
N MET A 320 4.67 -3.04 18.86
CA MET A 320 3.94 -4.30 18.87
C MET A 320 2.63 -4.18 19.62
N GLN A 321 1.56 -4.75 19.08
CA GLN A 321 0.30 -4.96 19.78
C GLN A 321 0.01 -6.46 19.87
N LEU A 322 0.19 -7.03 21.06
CA LEU A 322 0.07 -8.47 21.27
C LEU A 322 -1.38 -8.87 21.54
N GLN A 323 -1.86 -9.86 20.80
CA GLN A 323 -3.14 -10.52 21.02
C GLN A 323 -3.00 -11.63 22.06
N ASP A 324 -4.10 -11.97 22.72
CA ASP A 324 -4.15 -13.07 23.69
C ASP A 324 -3.75 -14.39 23.03
N VAL A 325 -2.94 -15.18 23.74
CA VAL A 325 -2.56 -16.53 23.32
C VAL A 325 -3.79 -17.42 23.48
N ILE A 326 -4.44 -17.76 22.37
CA ILE A 326 -5.68 -18.57 22.36
C ILE A 326 -5.39 -20.01 22.81
N HIS A 327 -4.13 -20.43 22.84
CA HIS A 327 -3.70 -21.78 23.13
C HIS A 327 -3.08 -21.91 24.53
N ASN A 328 -3.49 -22.94 25.26
CA ASN A 328 -2.89 -23.46 26.52
C ASN A 328 -3.11 -22.61 27.77
N GLY A 329 -4.22 -22.82 28.49
CA GLY A 329 -4.37 -22.58 29.95
C GLY A 329 -3.58 -21.39 30.52
N PHE A 330 -3.60 -20.27 29.79
CA PHE A 330 -2.52 -19.30 29.86
C PHE A 330 -2.79 -18.30 30.96
N GLU A 331 -1.90 -18.21 31.94
CA GLU A 331 -1.98 -17.18 32.98
C GLU A 331 -1.64 -15.81 32.37
N LYS A 332 -2.65 -15.16 31.77
CA LYS A 332 -2.54 -13.86 31.10
C LYS A 332 -1.84 -12.81 31.95
N GLU A 333 -2.15 -12.76 33.25
CA GLU A 333 -1.51 -11.82 34.17
C GLU A 333 0.00 -12.06 34.33
N LYS A 334 0.41 -13.33 34.48
CA LYS A 334 1.82 -13.71 34.58
C LYS A 334 2.58 -13.39 33.30
N TRP A 335 1.94 -13.59 32.15
CA TRP A 335 2.51 -13.23 30.85
C TRP A 335 2.72 -11.72 30.69
N ILE A 336 1.67 -10.93 30.94
CA ILE A 336 1.74 -9.47 30.87
C ILE A 336 2.82 -8.95 31.83
N LYS A 337 2.87 -9.47 33.06
CA LYS A 337 3.91 -9.14 34.04
C LYS A 337 5.31 -9.47 33.51
N SER A 338 5.50 -10.64 32.91
CA SER A 338 6.79 -11.07 32.35
C SER A 338 7.27 -10.17 31.21
N ILE A 339 6.37 -9.76 30.31
CA ILE A 339 6.71 -8.82 29.23
C ILE A 339 7.04 -7.44 29.79
N ARG A 340 6.26 -6.92 30.74
CA ARG A 340 6.55 -5.63 31.39
C ARG A 340 7.92 -5.64 32.07
N CYS A 341 8.24 -6.72 32.81
CA CYS A 341 9.57 -6.88 33.39
C CYS A 341 10.67 -6.88 32.32
N MET A 342 10.49 -7.61 31.21
CA MET A 342 11.44 -7.60 30.09
C MET A 342 11.62 -6.20 29.50
N MET A 343 10.54 -5.46 29.24
CA MET A 343 10.62 -4.09 28.73
C MET A 343 11.41 -3.18 29.67
N ILE A 344 11.19 -3.29 30.99
CA ILE A 344 11.97 -2.55 32.00
C ILE A 344 13.45 -2.92 31.92
N CYS A 345 13.79 -4.20 31.81
CA CYS A 345 15.18 -4.67 31.72
C CYS A 345 15.95 -4.09 30.52
N PHE A 346 15.29 -3.88 29.38
CA PHE A 346 15.94 -3.34 28.18
C PHE A 346 15.80 -1.81 28.03
N LYS A 347 14.94 -1.16 28.82
CA LYS A 347 14.61 0.27 28.68
C LYS A 347 15.86 1.16 28.67
N HIS A 348 16.72 1.03 29.68
CA HIS A 348 17.91 1.87 29.80
C HIS A 348 18.86 1.71 28.60
N ASP A 349 19.06 0.47 28.13
CA ASP A 349 19.89 0.21 26.95
C ASP A 349 19.27 0.84 25.69
N PHE A 350 17.96 0.69 25.49
CA PHE A 350 17.25 1.24 24.34
C PHE A 350 17.20 2.77 24.35
N ASP A 351 16.99 3.40 25.51
CA ASP A 351 17.03 4.86 25.67
C ASP A 351 18.42 5.40 25.28
N ARG A 352 19.50 4.77 25.76
CA ARG A 352 20.88 5.13 25.40
C ARG A 352 21.17 4.95 23.90
N MET A 353 20.55 3.95 23.27
CA MET A 353 20.71 3.66 21.84
C MET A 353 19.77 4.48 20.95
N GLY A 354 18.86 5.27 21.50
CA GLY A 354 17.84 5.99 20.74
C GLY A 354 16.78 5.09 20.10
N VAL A 355 16.57 3.88 20.62
CA VAL A 355 15.60 2.91 20.12
C VAL A 355 14.23 3.15 20.77
N LYS A 356 13.21 3.35 19.94
CA LYS A 356 11.80 3.39 20.39
C LYS A 356 11.24 1.97 20.38
N PHE A 357 10.95 1.43 21.56
CA PHE A 357 10.44 0.07 21.73
C PHE A 357 9.17 0.04 22.57
N ASN A 358 8.04 -0.25 21.93
CA ASN A 358 6.74 -0.27 22.58
C ASN A 358 6.06 -1.62 22.35
N ILE A 359 5.49 -2.19 23.42
CA ILE A 359 4.61 -3.34 23.36
C ILE A 359 3.35 -3.01 24.15
N ASP A 360 2.22 -3.00 23.44
CA ASP A 360 0.89 -2.89 24.01
C ASP A 360 0.15 -4.22 23.89
N PHE A 361 -0.92 -4.38 24.67
CA PHE A 361 -1.78 -5.56 24.63
C PHE A 361 -3.13 -5.15 24.04
N TYR A 362 -3.70 -6.01 23.20
CA TYR A 362 -5.06 -5.78 22.71
C TYR A 362 -6.05 -5.96 23.86
N CYS A 363 -6.78 -4.90 24.22
CA CYS A 363 -7.89 -4.97 25.17
C CYS A 363 -9.11 -5.54 24.43
N CYS A 364 -9.59 -6.71 24.86
CA CYS A 364 -10.93 -7.18 24.52
C CYS A 364 -11.98 -6.39 25.29
#